data_AF-A0A817JSJ7-F1
#
_entry.id   AF-A0A817JSJ7-F1
#
_cell.length_a   1.000
_cell.length_b   1.000
_cell.length_c   1.000
_cell.angle_alpha   90.00
_cell.angle_beta   90.00
_cell.angle_gamma   90.00
#
_symmetry.space_group_name_H-M   'P 1'
#
loop_
_entity.id
_entity.type
_entity.pdbx_description
1 polymer ?
#
loop_
_entity_poly.entity_id
_entity_poly.type
_entity_poly.pdbx_seq_one_letter_code
_entity_poly.pdbx_strand_id
1 'polypeptide(L)'
;MQNDIHKIEQECLELLETKIKTICSSVDKLLTKFSQENILTRVEYDHFNLYYGNLISIRQEIKVHIEKIEEVIFDKIQMWECSIKKESTVQDVTMNLKNMKRVSNNIPSFKIKINERIDEMLKCYKTTHGAMTFARLGTIFNQGRDGIGQSIISEHKSFQGYSLSLFNLRTQRHNIHYVLDQLNGNFVDKKQLLKRYDEFHDIYKKTVKENLSPNMKLDKLILDIKLIAGNTRQNANRIVWNEDLTYKVPRLATNIFALWTLQKADHYFEAEGLEDQNNYLFQPHAAQVNL
;
A
#
# COMPACT_ATOMS: atom_id res chain seq x y z
N MET A 1 13.45 -31.22 -55.45
CA MET A 1 12.84 -29.97 -54.98
C MET A 1 11.67 -30.22 -54.02
N GLN A 2 10.58 -30.87 -54.42
CA GLN A 2 9.43 -31.12 -53.53
C GLN A 2 9.75 -32.11 -52.38
N ASN A 3 10.55 -33.15 -52.65
CA ASN A 3 11.07 -34.05 -51.60
C ASN A 3 12.06 -33.37 -50.63
N ASP A 4 12.80 -32.36 -51.10
CA ASP A 4 13.79 -31.67 -50.27
C ASP A 4 13.09 -30.71 -49.29
N ILE A 5 12.01 -30.05 -49.73
CA ILE A 5 11.18 -29.18 -48.90
C ILE A 5 10.53 -29.98 -47.77
N HIS A 6 9.90 -31.13 -48.09
CA HIS A 6 9.25 -31.95 -47.07
C HIS A 6 10.24 -32.46 -46.00
N LYS A 7 11.46 -32.83 -46.42
CA LYS A 7 12.51 -33.25 -45.49
C LYS A 7 12.92 -32.11 -44.55
N ILE A 8 13.10 -30.90 -45.07
CA ILE A 8 13.45 -29.72 -44.26
C ILE A 8 12.33 -29.40 -43.27
N GLU A 9 11.07 -29.46 -43.70
CA GLU A 9 9.92 -29.24 -42.81
C GLU A 9 9.88 -30.24 -41.66
N GLN A 10 10.11 -31.53 -41.95
CA GLN A 10 10.14 -32.56 -40.92
C GLN A 10 11.30 -32.38 -39.93
N GLU A 11 12.51 -32.07 -40.41
CA GLU A 11 13.66 -31.78 -39.55
C GLU A 11 13.40 -30.56 -38.66
N CYS A 12 12.73 -29.52 -39.18
CA CYS A 12 12.34 -28.35 -38.40
C CYS A 12 11.33 -28.69 -37.29
N LEU A 13 10.33 -29.52 -37.59
CA LEU A 13 9.33 -29.95 -36.62
C LEU A 13 9.95 -30.80 -35.51
N GLU A 14 10.81 -31.75 -35.85
CA GLU A 14 11.51 -32.59 -34.87
C GLU A 14 12.42 -31.76 -33.94
N LEU A 15 13.12 -30.77 -34.51
CA LEU A 15 13.94 -29.83 -33.74
C LEU A 15 13.09 -28.98 -32.79
N LEU A 16 11.94 -28.49 -33.28
CA LEU A 16 11.00 -27.71 -32.48
C LEU A 16 10.43 -28.53 -31.32
N GLU A 17 9.96 -29.74 -31.59
CA GLU A 17 9.46 -30.66 -30.55
C GLU A 17 10.52 -30.94 -29.48
N THR A 18 11.77 -31.18 -29.90
CA THR A 18 12.88 -31.44 -28.98
C THR A 18 13.15 -30.25 -28.07
N LYS A 19 13.11 -29.04 -28.62
CA LYS A 19 13.26 -27.80 -27.84
C LYS A 19 12.11 -27.62 -26.84
N ILE A 20 10.88 -27.89 -27.26
CA ILE A 20 9.70 -27.78 -26.38
C ILE A 20 9.77 -28.80 -25.24
N LYS A 21 10.10 -30.07 -25.54
CA LYS A 21 10.30 -31.10 -24.52
C LYS A 21 11.38 -30.68 -23.50
N THR A 22 12.45 -30.05 -23.98
CA THR A 22 13.52 -29.51 -23.11
C THR A 22 13.02 -28.38 -22.21
N ILE A 23 12.22 -27.46 -22.74
CA ILE A 23 11.60 -26.38 -21.97
C ILE A 23 10.65 -26.95 -20.91
N CYS A 24 9.75 -27.86 -21.28
CA CYS A 24 8.84 -28.52 -20.34
C CYS A 24 9.59 -29.23 -19.21
N SER A 25 10.63 -30.02 -19.53
CA SER A 25 11.46 -30.70 -18.53
C SER A 25 12.17 -29.71 -17.60
N SER A 26 12.60 -28.56 -18.12
CA SER A 26 13.27 -27.53 -17.33
C SER A 26 12.29 -26.85 -16.36
N VAL A 27 11.05 -26.58 -16.80
CA VAL A 27 9.98 -26.08 -15.92
C VAL A 27 9.64 -27.10 -14.84
N ASP A 28 9.46 -28.38 -15.19
CA ASP A 28 9.12 -29.43 -14.23
C ASP A 28 10.18 -29.58 -13.14
N LYS A 29 11.47 -29.46 -13.50
CA LYS A 29 12.58 -29.46 -12.53
C LYS A 29 12.49 -28.26 -11.57
N LEU A 30 12.24 -27.07 -12.09
CA LEU A 30 12.10 -25.86 -11.28
C LEU A 30 10.87 -25.93 -10.37
N LEU A 31 9.75 -26.45 -10.87
CA LEU A 31 8.54 -26.68 -10.07
C LEU A 31 8.78 -27.69 -8.95
N THR A 32 9.44 -28.81 -9.25
CA THR A 32 9.78 -29.82 -8.25
C THR A 32 10.63 -29.22 -7.15
N LYS A 33 11.64 -28.43 -7.51
CA LYS A 33 12.49 -27.71 -6.56
C LYS A 33 11.68 -26.70 -5.74
N PHE A 34 10.82 -25.92 -6.38
CA PHE A 34 9.96 -24.94 -5.72
C PHE A 34 9.02 -25.58 -4.69
N SER A 35 8.44 -26.75 -5.01
CA SER A 35 7.61 -27.51 -4.09
C SER A 35 8.40 -27.95 -2.84
N GLN A 36 9.69 -28.28 -2.98
CA GLN A 36 10.55 -28.74 -1.90
C GLN A 36 11.13 -27.59 -1.05
N GLU A 37 11.69 -26.56 -1.66
CA GLU A 37 12.51 -25.54 -0.99
C GLU A 37 11.77 -24.26 -0.58
N ASN A 38 10.46 -24.18 -0.82
CA ASN A 38 9.57 -23.02 -0.60
C ASN A 38 9.87 -21.78 -1.47
N ILE A 39 11.11 -21.56 -1.90
CA ILE A 39 11.52 -20.38 -2.66
C ILE A 39 12.58 -20.80 -3.69
N LEU A 40 12.57 -20.18 -4.87
CA LEU A 40 13.64 -20.30 -5.84
C LEU A 40 14.64 -19.16 -5.69
N THR A 41 15.85 -19.34 -6.22
CA THR A 41 16.79 -18.23 -6.39
C THR A 41 16.31 -17.28 -7.49
N ARG A 42 16.87 -16.06 -7.52
CA ARG A 42 16.52 -15.06 -8.56
C ARG A 42 16.76 -15.60 -9.98
N VAL A 43 17.91 -16.24 -10.19
CA VAL A 43 18.27 -16.83 -11.49
C VAL A 43 17.28 -17.91 -11.90
N GLU A 44 16.82 -18.72 -10.94
CA GLU A 44 15.82 -19.76 -11.19
C GLU A 44 14.44 -19.19 -11.50
N TYR A 45 14.04 -18.09 -10.85
CA TYR A 45 12.83 -17.37 -11.22
C TYR A 45 12.93 -16.76 -12.62
N ASP A 46 14.07 -16.18 -12.99
CA ASP A 46 14.29 -15.62 -14.33
C ASP A 46 14.17 -16.73 -15.40
N HIS A 47 14.78 -17.89 -15.17
CA HIS A 47 14.63 -19.06 -16.03
C HIS A 47 13.18 -19.57 -16.06
N PHE A 48 12.52 -19.67 -14.91
CA PHE A 48 11.12 -20.07 -14.83
C PHE A 48 10.24 -19.16 -15.69
N ASN A 49 10.38 -17.84 -15.54
CA ASN A 49 9.59 -16.85 -16.29
C ASN A 49 9.85 -16.94 -17.79
N LEU A 50 11.11 -17.13 -18.20
CA LEU A 50 11.46 -17.31 -19.61
C LEU A 50 10.79 -18.57 -20.19
N TYR A 51 10.94 -19.70 -19.52
CA TYR A 51 10.37 -20.96 -19.98
C TYR A 51 8.85 -20.95 -19.95
N TYR A 52 8.24 -20.47 -18.87
CA TYR A 52 6.80 -20.33 -18.75
C TYR A 52 6.24 -19.40 -19.82
N GLY A 53 6.87 -18.24 -20.05
CA GLY A 53 6.48 -17.30 -21.10
C GLY A 53 6.53 -17.92 -22.50
N ASN A 54 7.55 -18.73 -22.79
CA ASN A 54 7.62 -19.49 -24.03
C ASN A 54 6.47 -20.50 -24.15
N LEU A 55 6.17 -21.25 -23.09
CA LEU A 55 5.07 -22.22 -23.07
C LEU A 55 3.71 -21.54 -23.28
N ILE A 56 3.45 -20.42 -22.60
CA ILE A 56 2.23 -19.63 -22.79
C ILE A 56 2.09 -19.18 -24.25
N SER A 57 3.18 -18.75 -24.89
CA SER A 57 3.16 -18.23 -26.26
C SER A 57 2.84 -19.30 -27.30
N ILE A 58 3.25 -20.54 -27.07
CA ILE A 58 3.04 -21.65 -28.04
C ILE A 58 1.79 -22.48 -27.75
N ARG A 59 1.06 -22.20 -26.66
CA ARG A 59 -0.02 -23.07 -26.16
C ARG A 59 -1.20 -23.29 -27.11
N GLN A 60 -1.42 -22.35 -28.03
CA GLN A 60 -2.51 -22.43 -29.01
C GLN A 60 -2.17 -23.43 -30.11
N GLU A 61 -0.88 -23.56 -30.44
CA GLU A 61 -0.39 -24.40 -31.53
C GLU A 61 0.04 -25.78 -31.04
N ILE A 62 0.46 -25.88 -29.78
CA ILE A 62 1.05 -27.09 -29.21
C ILE A 62 0.41 -27.36 -27.86
N LYS A 63 -0.06 -28.61 -27.69
CA LYS A 63 -0.67 -29.07 -26.45
C LYS A 63 0.37 -29.13 -25.34
N VAL A 64 0.41 -28.10 -24.51
CA VAL A 64 1.24 -27.99 -23.31
C VAL A 64 0.34 -27.92 -22.07
N HIS A 65 0.73 -28.61 -21.00
CA HIS A 65 -0.04 -28.70 -19.76
C HIS A 65 0.24 -27.50 -18.83
N ILE A 66 -0.13 -26.30 -19.26
CA ILE A 66 0.07 -25.06 -18.47
C ILE A 66 -0.73 -25.10 -17.17
N GLU A 67 -1.90 -25.73 -17.18
CA GLU A 67 -2.77 -25.84 -16.01
C GLU A 67 -2.07 -26.53 -14.84
N LYS A 68 -1.23 -27.55 -15.13
CA LYS A 68 -0.42 -28.24 -14.13
C LYS A 68 0.62 -27.33 -13.48
N ILE A 69 1.18 -26.38 -14.26
CA ILE A 69 2.14 -25.40 -13.74
C ILE A 69 1.43 -24.46 -12.75
N GLU A 70 0.25 -23.96 -13.13
CA GLU A 70 -0.56 -23.12 -12.25
C GLU A 70 -0.96 -23.87 -10.98
N GLU A 71 -1.42 -25.12 -11.12
CA GLU A 71 -1.81 -26.00 -10.00
C GLU A 71 -0.68 -26.13 -8.97
N VAL A 72 0.53 -26.49 -9.39
CA VAL A 72 1.67 -26.64 -8.45
C VAL A 72 1.99 -25.34 -7.71
N ILE A 73 1.90 -24.18 -8.40
CA ILE A 73 2.14 -22.89 -7.76
C ILE A 73 1.04 -22.57 -6.75
N PHE A 74 -0.23 -22.73 -7.13
CA PHE A 74 -1.35 -22.39 -6.27
C PHE A 74 -1.56 -23.39 -5.13
N ASP A 75 -1.22 -24.65 -5.30
CA ASP A 75 -1.15 -25.63 -4.21
C ASP A 75 -0.18 -25.16 -3.13
N LYS A 76 1.00 -24.65 -3.54
CA LYS A 76 1.99 -24.11 -2.60
C LYS A 76 1.50 -22.85 -1.90
N ILE A 77 0.84 -21.95 -2.63
CA ILE A 77 0.20 -20.75 -2.05
C ILE A 77 -0.86 -21.18 -1.02
N GLN A 78 -1.72 -22.14 -1.37
CA GLN A 78 -2.76 -22.67 -0.49
C GLN A 78 -2.18 -23.34 0.76
N MET A 79 -1.04 -24.03 0.64
CA MET A 79 -0.33 -24.55 1.82
C MET A 79 0.05 -23.42 2.78
N TRP A 80 0.61 -22.30 2.29
CA TRP A 80 0.95 -21.15 3.15
C TRP A 80 -0.29 -20.49 3.75
N GLU A 81 -1.40 -20.39 3.01
CA GLU A 81 -2.69 -19.91 3.56
C GLU A 81 -3.20 -20.80 4.68
N CYS A 82 -3.11 -22.13 4.50
CA CYS A 82 -3.51 -23.10 5.51
C CYS A 82 -2.62 -22.99 6.75
N SER A 83 -1.31 -22.79 6.57
CA SER A 83 -0.41 -22.49 7.69
C SER A 83 -0.85 -21.21 8.39
N ILE A 84 -1.00 -20.08 7.70
CA ILE A 84 -1.42 -18.80 8.32
C ILE A 84 -2.68 -18.94 9.18
N LYS A 85 -3.65 -19.74 8.74
CA LYS A 85 -4.90 -19.99 9.49
C LYS A 85 -4.72 -20.87 10.74
N LYS A 86 -3.69 -21.72 10.76
CA LYS A 86 -3.40 -22.67 11.84
C LYS A 86 -2.30 -22.19 12.79
N GLU A 87 -1.43 -21.29 12.33
CA GLU A 87 -0.25 -20.85 13.08
C GLU A 87 -0.64 -20.09 14.35
N SER A 88 0.17 -20.28 15.39
CA SER A 88 -0.04 -19.65 16.69
C SER A 88 0.78 -18.37 16.88
N THR A 89 1.81 -18.13 16.06
CA THR A 89 2.71 -16.98 16.23
C THR A 89 2.64 -15.98 15.07
N VAL A 90 2.83 -14.70 15.40
CA VAL A 90 2.86 -13.62 14.41
C VAL A 90 4.06 -13.78 13.46
N GLN A 91 5.15 -14.39 13.93
CA GLN A 91 6.37 -14.63 13.16
C GLN A 91 6.13 -15.63 12.03
N ASP A 92 5.40 -16.71 12.30
CA ASP A 92 5.11 -17.73 11.28
C ASP A 92 4.15 -17.17 10.22
N VAL A 93 3.15 -16.40 10.65
CA VAL A 93 2.25 -15.65 9.75
C VAL A 93 3.05 -14.68 8.87
N THR A 94 3.97 -13.93 9.48
CA THR A 94 4.88 -13.01 8.76
C THR A 94 5.69 -13.76 7.70
N MET A 95 6.30 -14.88 8.05
CA MET A 95 7.14 -15.65 7.14
C MET A 95 6.34 -16.16 5.93
N ASN A 96 5.16 -16.74 6.17
CA ASN A 96 4.31 -17.28 5.12
C ASN A 96 3.79 -16.19 4.16
N LEU A 97 3.35 -15.04 4.69
CA LEU A 97 2.96 -13.89 3.87
C LEU A 97 4.13 -13.35 3.03
N LYS A 98 5.35 -13.31 3.60
CA LYS A 98 6.55 -12.92 2.85
C LYS A 98 6.89 -13.93 1.74
N ASN A 99 6.69 -15.22 1.96
CA ASN A 99 6.90 -16.22 0.92
C ASN A 99 5.90 -16.07 -0.23
N MET A 100 4.61 -15.90 0.07
CA MET A 100 3.59 -15.56 -0.95
C MET A 100 4.02 -14.31 -1.73
N LYS A 101 4.45 -13.25 -1.02
CA LYS A 101 4.86 -12.00 -1.67
C LYS A 101 6.11 -12.16 -2.54
N ARG A 102 7.10 -12.95 -2.11
CA ARG A 102 8.30 -13.25 -2.92
C ARG A 102 7.91 -13.92 -4.23
N VAL A 103 7.03 -14.92 -4.19
CA VAL A 103 6.54 -15.56 -5.43
C VAL A 103 5.81 -14.56 -6.30
N SER A 104 4.90 -13.77 -5.72
CA SER A 104 4.16 -12.72 -6.42
C SER A 104 5.06 -11.70 -7.12
N ASN A 105 6.19 -11.33 -6.50
CA ASN A 105 7.11 -10.34 -7.05
C ASN A 105 8.04 -10.95 -8.13
N ASN A 106 8.36 -12.23 -8.01
CA ASN A 106 9.28 -12.90 -8.94
C ASN A 106 8.58 -13.67 -10.06
N ILE A 107 7.27 -13.87 -10.01
CA ILE A 107 6.49 -14.48 -11.10
C ILE A 107 5.34 -13.53 -11.52
N PRO A 108 5.63 -12.54 -12.39
CA PRO A 108 4.67 -11.47 -12.72
C PRO A 108 3.32 -11.97 -13.24
N SER A 109 3.30 -13.09 -13.98
CA SER A 109 2.08 -13.69 -14.53
C SER A 109 1.05 -14.08 -13.47
N PHE A 110 1.48 -14.34 -12.22
CA PHE A 110 0.58 -14.70 -11.12
C PHE A 110 0.43 -13.59 -10.07
N LYS A 111 1.10 -12.45 -10.24
CA LYS A 111 1.17 -11.37 -9.25
C LYS A 111 -0.20 -10.93 -8.76
N ILE A 112 -1.14 -10.70 -9.68
CA ILE A 112 -2.48 -10.19 -9.35
C ILE A 112 -3.22 -11.19 -8.46
N LYS A 113 -3.35 -12.45 -8.92
CA LYS A 113 -4.04 -13.52 -8.19
C LYS A 113 -3.40 -13.79 -6.82
N ILE A 114 -2.07 -13.79 -6.71
CA ILE A 114 -1.39 -14.01 -5.42
C ILE A 114 -1.58 -12.82 -4.48
N ASN A 115 -1.54 -11.58 -4.99
CA ASN A 115 -1.80 -10.41 -4.17
C ASN A 115 -3.23 -10.39 -3.61
N GLU A 116 -4.23 -10.82 -4.39
CA GLU A 116 -5.61 -10.96 -3.93
C GLU A 116 -5.71 -11.96 -2.76
N ARG A 117 -5.03 -13.10 -2.88
CA ARG A 117 -4.93 -14.12 -1.80
C ARG A 117 -4.26 -13.56 -0.53
N ILE A 118 -3.20 -12.76 -0.69
CA ILE A 118 -2.55 -12.06 0.44
C ILE A 118 -3.54 -11.09 1.10
N ASP A 119 -4.30 -10.31 0.32
CA ASP A 119 -5.31 -9.37 0.85
C ASP A 119 -6.39 -10.10 1.66
N GLU A 120 -6.88 -11.24 1.16
CA GLU A 120 -7.82 -12.10 1.88
C GLU A 120 -7.23 -12.59 3.20
N MET A 121 -5.99 -13.10 3.20
CA MET A 121 -5.34 -13.59 4.42
C MET A 121 -5.12 -12.47 5.44
N LEU A 122 -4.70 -11.29 5.00
CA LEU A 122 -4.53 -10.12 5.87
C LEU A 122 -5.87 -9.67 6.47
N LYS A 123 -6.94 -9.66 5.67
CA LYS A 123 -8.29 -9.31 6.13
C LYS A 123 -8.78 -10.32 7.18
N CYS A 124 -8.68 -11.62 6.90
CA CYS A 124 -9.02 -12.67 7.85
C CYS A 124 -8.22 -12.52 9.15
N TYR A 125 -6.90 -12.34 9.04
CA TYR A 125 -6.03 -12.20 10.20
C TYR A 125 -6.38 -10.99 11.07
N LYS A 126 -6.65 -9.82 10.46
CA LYS A 126 -7.10 -8.59 11.14
C LYS A 126 -8.41 -8.82 11.91
N THR A 127 -9.40 -9.46 11.27
CA THR A 127 -10.69 -9.74 11.90
C THR A 127 -10.56 -10.74 13.06
N THR A 128 -9.73 -11.77 12.92
CA THR A 128 -9.59 -12.83 13.94
C THR A 128 -8.81 -12.36 15.17
N HIS A 129 -7.75 -11.55 15.00
CA HIS A 129 -6.80 -11.24 16.08
C HIS A 129 -6.86 -9.78 16.57
N GLY A 130 -7.68 -8.95 15.94
CA GLY A 130 -7.88 -7.54 16.30
C GLY A 130 -6.73 -6.61 15.90
N ALA A 131 -6.95 -5.31 16.15
CA ALA A 131 -6.09 -4.22 15.71
C ALA A 131 -4.67 -4.28 16.29
N MET A 132 -4.54 -4.59 17.59
CA MET A 132 -3.24 -4.65 18.28
C MET A 132 -2.30 -5.69 17.68
N THR A 133 -2.79 -6.92 17.49
CA THR A 133 -2.00 -7.99 16.87
C THR A 133 -1.66 -7.68 15.42
N PHE A 134 -2.58 -7.04 14.68
CA PHE A 134 -2.35 -6.61 13.31
C PHE A 134 -1.30 -5.49 13.20
N ALA A 135 -1.31 -4.51 14.11
CA ALA A 135 -0.29 -3.46 14.18
C ALA A 135 1.11 -4.04 14.51
N ARG A 136 1.16 -5.07 15.36
CA ARG A 136 2.41 -5.81 15.63
C ARG A 136 2.93 -6.51 14.38
N LEU A 137 2.06 -7.12 13.57
CA LEU A 137 2.42 -7.69 12.27
C LEU A 137 3.04 -6.64 11.34
N GLY A 138 2.42 -5.45 11.24
CA GLY A 138 2.96 -4.31 10.48
C GLY A 138 4.34 -3.88 10.97
N THR A 139 4.56 -3.88 12.29
CA THR A 139 5.86 -3.54 12.89
C THR A 139 6.95 -4.54 12.52
N ILE A 140 6.64 -5.84 12.57
CA ILE A 140 7.59 -6.89 12.17
C ILE A 140 7.93 -6.75 10.68
N PHE A 141 6.93 -6.49 9.82
CA PHE A 141 7.17 -6.24 8.40
C PHE A 141 8.07 -5.02 8.16
N ASN A 142 7.84 -3.91 8.86
CA ASN A 142 8.59 -2.67 8.71
C ASN A 142 10.05 -2.77 9.21
N GLN A 143 10.34 -3.66 10.16
CA GLN A 143 11.68 -3.91 10.69
C GLN A 143 12.54 -4.84 9.79
N GLY A 144 11.92 -5.57 8.87
CA GLY A 144 12.62 -6.49 7.97
C GLY A 144 13.60 -5.77 7.03
N ARG A 145 14.81 -6.30 6.84
CA ARG A 145 15.82 -5.69 5.95
C ARG A 145 15.71 -6.10 4.49
N ASP A 146 14.90 -7.11 4.18
CA ASP A 146 14.78 -7.68 2.83
C ASP A 146 13.78 -6.93 1.93
N GLY A 147 13.13 -5.88 2.41
CA GLY A 147 12.21 -5.05 1.63
C GLY A 147 10.84 -5.68 1.35
N ILE A 148 10.71 -7.00 1.50
CA ILE A 148 9.47 -7.74 1.20
C ILE A 148 8.34 -7.31 2.15
N GLY A 149 8.64 -7.16 3.44
CA GLY A 149 7.65 -6.71 4.42
C GLY A 149 7.13 -5.29 4.11
N GLN A 150 8.02 -4.39 3.72
CA GLN A 150 7.66 -3.02 3.33
C GLN A 150 6.82 -3.01 2.05
N SER A 151 7.12 -3.88 1.08
CA SER A 151 6.29 -4.06 -0.12
C SER A 151 4.88 -4.55 0.24
N ILE A 152 4.72 -5.43 1.24
CA ILE A 152 3.40 -5.82 1.75
C ILE A 152 2.66 -4.61 2.34
N ILE A 153 3.34 -3.83 3.19
CA ILE A 153 2.74 -2.62 3.79
C ILE A 153 2.28 -1.61 2.73
N SER A 154 3.09 -1.39 1.69
CA SER A 154 2.81 -0.38 0.67
C SER A 154 1.74 -0.79 -0.35
N GLU A 155 1.65 -2.08 -0.67
CA GLU A 155 0.79 -2.55 -1.77
C GLU A 155 -0.60 -3.01 -1.30
N HIS A 156 -0.75 -3.40 -0.03
CA HIS A 156 -1.97 -4.04 0.47
C HIS A 156 -2.82 -3.08 1.30
N LYS A 157 -4.10 -2.97 0.94
CA LYS A 157 -5.04 -1.98 1.53
C LYS A 157 -5.18 -2.13 3.04
N SER A 158 -5.07 -3.35 3.56
CA SER A 158 -5.17 -3.64 4.99
C SER A 158 -4.15 -2.86 5.85
N PHE A 159 -3.04 -2.42 5.26
CA PHE A 159 -2.00 -1.62 5.92
C PHE A 159 -2.07 -0.11 5.64
N GLN A 160 -3.12 0.40 5.00
CA GLN A 160 -3.25 1.85 4.74
C GLN A 160 -3.23 2.68 6.03
N GLY A 161 -3.98 2.27 7.06
CA GLY A 161 -3.96 2.93 8.37
C GLY A 161 -2.58 2.88 9.03
N TYR A 162 -1.89 1.74 8.96
CA TYR A 162 -0.53 1.60 9.49
C TYR A 162 0.47 2.50 8.74
N SER A 163 0.36 2.57 7.40
CA SER A 163 1.18 3.45 6.57
C SER A 163 0.96 4.93 6.90
N LEU A 164 -0.30 5.31 7.17
CA LEU A 164 -0.65 6.65 7.65
C LEU A 164 -0.01 6.93 9.02
N SER A 165 -0.08 5.98 9.97
CA SER A 165 0.59 6.11 11.27
C SER A 165 2.10 6.32 11.12
N LEU A 166 2.76 5.51 10.29
CA LEU A 166 4.19 5.67 10.00
C LEU A 166 4.50 7.02 9.35
N PHE A 167 3.65 7.49 8.44
CA PHE A 167 3.79 8.80 7.82
C PHE A 167 3.71 9.91 8.87
N ASN A 168 2.68 9.89 9.72
CA ASN A 168 2.48 10.87 10.78
C ASN A 168 3.63 10.88 11.80
N LEU A 169 4.12 9.72 12.21
CA LEU A 169 5.31 9.60 13.07
C LEU A 169 6.57 10.23 12.45
N ARG A 170 6.73 10.11 11.12
CA ARG A 170 7.86 10.72 10.41
C ARG A 170 7.68 12.22 10.25
N THR A 171 6.48 12.70 9.92
CA THR A 171 6.20 14.13 9.73
C THR A 171 6.20 14.91 11.05
N GLN A 172 5.89 14.28 12.18
CA GLN A 172 6.07 14.90 13.50
C GLN A 172 7.51 15.35 13.78
N ARG A 173 8.51 14.71 13.13
CA ARG A 173 9.92 15.16 13.20
C ARG A 173 10.15 16.48 12.44
N HIS A 174 9.35 16.75 11.42
CA HIS A 174 9.33 18.01 10.66
C HIS A 174 8.25 18.95 11.20
N ASN A 175 8.34 19.26 12.49
CA ASN A 175 7.39 20.13 13.16
C ASN A 175 7.44 21.58 12.64
N ILE A 176 6.60 22.44 13.19
CA ILE A 176 6.56 23.86 12.83
C ILE A 176 7.92 24.56 12.95
N HIS A 177 8.72 24.24 13.97
CA HIS A 177 10.06 24.83 14.12
C HIS A 177 10.96 24.47 12.95
N TYR A 178 11.00 23.19 12.57
CA TYR A 178 11.75 22.75 11.41
C TYR A 178 11.32 23.49 10.15
N VAL A 179 10.01 23.62 9.89
CA VAL A 179 9.49 24.34 8.72
C VAL A 179 9.91 25.81 8.72
N LEU A 180 9.77 26.49 9.87
CA LEU A 180 10.16 27.89 10.01
C LEU A 180 11.67 28.09 9.84
N ASP A 181 12.49 27.16 10.29
CA ASP A 181 13.95 27.21 10.12
C ASP A 181 14.37 27.11 8.65
N GLN A 182 13.62 26.36 7.83
CA GLN A 182 13.86 26.25 6.39
C GLN A 182 13.36 27.46 5.56
N LEU A 183 12.59 28.38 6.14
CA LEU A 183 12.16 29.59 5.45
C LEU A 183 13.32 30.59 5.33
N ASN A 184 13.68 30.90 4.08
CA ASN A 184 14.67 31.91 3.71
C ASN A 184 13.99 33.23 3.32
N GLY A 185 14.44 34.35 3.89
CA GLY A 185 13.96 35.68 3.52
C GLY A 185 14.01 36.68 4.67
N ASN A 186 14.48 37.90 4.40
CA ASN A 186 14.71 38.94 5.41
C ASN A 186 13.42 39.57 5.98
N PHE A 187 12.25 39.24 5.41
CA PHE A 187 10.95 39.85 5.74
C PHE A 187 9.93 38.87 6.35
N VAL A 188 10.34 37.66 6.72
CA VAL A 188 9.44 36.66 7.33
C VAL A 188 9.50 36.76 8.85
N ASP A 189 8.42 37.22 9.48
CA ASP A 189 8.27 37.17 10.93
C ASP A 189 7.92 35.73 11.37
N LYS A 190 8.97 34.94 11.65
CA LYS A 190 8.84 33.55 12.11
C LYS A 190 8.06 33.44 13.43
N LYS A 191 8.11 34.45 14.31
CA LYS A 191 7.36 34.43 15.57
C LYS A 191 5.86 34.60 15.32
N GLN A 192 5.50 35.51 14.42
CA GLN A 192 4.10 35.70 14.04
C GLN A 192 3.53 34.45 13.35
N LEU A 193 4.30 33.81 12.46
CA LEU A 193 3.89 32.55 11.81
C LEU A 193 3.71 31.41 12.81
N LEU A 194 4.64 31.25 13.75
CA LEU A 194 4.52 30.24 14.82
C LEU A 194 3.22 30.44 15.61
N LYS A 195 2.94 31.68 16.04
CA LYS A 195 1.72 32.01 16.78
C LYS A 195 0.45 31.66 15.99
N ARG A 196 0.41 32.00 14.70
CA ARG A 196 -0.74 31.68 13.83
C ARG A 196 -0.91 30.17 13.63
N TYR A 197 0.19 29.44 13.51
CA TYR A 197 0.16 27.99 13.43
C TYR A 197 -0.38 27.36 14.71
N ASP A 198 0.07 27.82 15.88
CA ASP A 198 -0.41 27.31 17.17
C ASP A 198 -1.92 27.60 17.35
N GLU A 199 -2.36 28.82 17.03
CA GLU A 199 -3.79 29.19 17.03
C GLU A 199 -4.61 28.28 16.09
N PHE A 200 -4.13 28.04 14.87
CA PHE A 200 -4.75 27.09 13.94
C PHE A 200 -4.83 25.69 14.56
N HIS A 201 -3.72 25.19 15.09
CA HIS A 201 -3.58 23.81 15.55
C HIS A 201 -4.48 23.52 16.75
N ASP A 202 -4.62 24.49 17.66
CA ASP A 202 -5.50 24.39 18.82
C ASP A 202 -6.97 24.33 18.41
N ILE A 203 -7.39 25.21 17.50
CA ILE A 203 -8.77 25.22 16.98
C ILE A 203 -9.02 23.92 16.19
N TYR A 204 -8.09 23.51 15.34
CA TYR A 204 -8.17 22.27 14.56
C TYR A 204 -8.35 21.06 15.46
N LYS A 205 -7.49 20.87 16.46
CA LYS A 205 -7.57 19.76 17.41
C LYS A 205 -8.88 19.75 18.17
N LYS A 206 -9.33 20.94 18.61
CA LYS A 206 -10.62 21.08 19.30
C LYS A 206 -11.77 20.66 18.41
N THR A 207 -11.83 21.16 17.17
CA THR A 207 -12.88 20.81 16.20
C THR A 207 -12.88 19.32 15.88
N VAL A 208 -11.71 18.71 15.65
CA VAL A 208 -11.62 17.26 15.43
C VAL A 208 -12.14 16.52 16.66
N LYS A 209 -11.66 16.83 17.87
CA LYS A 209 -12.06 16.16 19.11
C LYS A 209 -13.57 16.24 19.37
N GLU A 210 -14.19 17.40 19.13
CA GLU A 210 -15.63 17.61 19.37
C GLU A 210 -16.53 16.83 18.38
N ASN A 211 -16.01 16.47 17.21
CA ASN A 211 -16.78 15.82 16.14
C ASN A 211 -16.38 14.35 15.91
N LEU A 212 -15.24 13.90 16.44
CA LEU A 212 -14.71 12.55 16.25
C LEU A 212 -15.55 11.52 17.02
N SER A 213 -16.35 10.75 16.29
CA SER A 213 -17.18 9.67 16.82
C SER A 213 -17.47 8.62 15.73
N PRO A 214 -17.82 7.36 16.07
CA PRO A 214 -18.11 6.34 15.05
C PRO A 214 -19.27 6.68 14.10
N ASN A 215 -20.20 7.56 14.52
CA ASN A 215 -21.37 7.97 13.75
C ASN A 215 -21.39 9.50 13.55
N MET A 216 -20.29 10.07 13.05
CA MET A 216 -20.16 11.52 12.91
C MET A 216 -21.26 12.11 12.04
N LYS A 217 -21.83 13.23 12.52
CA LYS A 217 -22.73 14.08 11.72
C LYS A 217 -22.00 15.36 11.36
N LEU A 218 -21.45 15.39 10.15
CA LEU A 218 -20.58 16.48 9.69
C LEU A 218 -21.37 17.65 9.05
N ASP A 219 -22.70 17.57 8.98
CA ASP A 219 -23.55 18.57 8.33
C ASP A 219 -23.36 19.97 8.90
N LYS A 220 -23.25 20.09 10.24
CA LYS A 220 -23.01 21.37 10.90
C LYS A 220 -21.67 21.96 10.49
N LEU A 221 -20.60 21.17 10.50
CA LEU A 221 -19.27 21.61 10.08
C LEU A 221 -19.26 22.03 8.60
N ILE A 222 -19.95 21.29 7.74
CA ILE A 222 -20.11 21.60 6.31
C ILE A 222 -20.87 22.93 6.13
N LEU A 223 -21.94 23.15 6.89
CA LEU A 223 -22.70 24.41 6.86
C LEU A 223 -21.84 25.59 7.32
N ASP A 224 -21.08 25.42 8.40
CA ASP A 224 -20.17 26.46 8.91
C ASP A 224 -19.09 26.80 7.86
N ILE A 225 -18.51 25.81 7.18
CA ILE A 225 -17.57 26.01 6.08
C ILE A 225 -18.22 26.81 4.95
N LYS A 226 -19.43 26.45 4.52
CA LYS A 226 -20.15 27.14 3.43
C LYS A 226 -20.46 28.60 3.79
N LEU A 227 -20.88 28.85 5.03
CA LEU A 227 -21.18 30.21 5.52
C LEU A 227 -19.91 31.08 5.52
N ILE A 228 -18.81 30.57 6.08
CA ILE A 228 -17.54 31.30 6.11
C ILE A 228 -17.05 31.54 4.68
N ALA A 229 -17.03 30.51 3.82
CA ALA A 229 -16.60 30.61 2.43
C ALA A 229 -17.40 31.65 1.63
N GLY A 230 -18.73 31.67 1.78
CA GLY A 230 -19.60 32.66 1.16
C GLY A 230 -19.27 34.09 1.60
N ASN A 231 -18.95 34.26 2.88
CA ASN A 231 -18.57 35.55 3.47
C ASN A 231 -17.11 35.96 3.18
N THR A 232 -16.31 35.09 2.58
CA THR A 232 -14.93 35.37 2.13
C THR A 232 -14.82 35.54 0.61
N ARG A 233 -15.93 35.45 -0.13
CA ARG A 233 -15.91 35.51 -1.60
C ARG A 233 -15.51 36.91 -2.06
N GLN A 234 -14.40 36.98 -2.81
CA GLN A 234 -13.96 38.20 -3.47
C GLN A 234 -13.90 38.03 -4.99
N ASN A 235 -13.87 39.15 -5.70
CA ASN A 235 -13.66 39.14 -7.15
C ASN A 235 -12.21 38.70 -7.43
N ALA A 236 -12.03 37.69 -8.28
CA ALA A 236 -10.73 37.12 -8.60
C ALA A 236 -9.70 38.16 -9.10
N ASN A 237 -10.19 39.25 -9.70
CA ASN A 237 -9.35 40.32 -10.24
C ASN A 237 -8.92 41.37 -9.20
N ARG A 238 -9.42 41.30 -7.95
CA ARG A 238 -9.09 42.27 -6.90
C ARG A 238 -9.26 41.66 -5.51
N ILE A 239 -8.23 40.95 -5.06
CA ILE A 239 -8.17 40.45 -3.68
C ILE A 239 -7.69 41.58 -2.77
N VAL A 240 -8.50 41.95 -1.77
CA VAL A 240 -8.16 42.95 -0.76
C VAL A 240 -8.03 42.25 0.59
N TRP A 241 -6.80 42.14 1.09
CA TRP A 241 -6.52 41.60 2.42
C TRP A 241 -6.85 42.64 3.50
N ASN A 242 -8.03 42.52 4.09
CA ASN A 242 -8.45 43.31 5.26
C ASN A 242 -8.41 42.45 6.54
N GLU A 243 -8.60 43.08 7.70
CA GLU A 243 -8.58 42.39 8.99
C GLU A 243 -9.61 41.25 9.07
N ASP A 244 -10.81 41.47 8.51
CA ASP A 244 -11.89 40.50 8.48
C ASP A 244 -11.53 39.23 7.70
N LEU A 245 -10.92 39.35 6.51
CA LEU A 245 -10.42 38.20 5.76
C LEU A 245 -9.23 37.51 6.43
N THR A 246 -8.31 38.31 6.98
CA THR A 246 -7.13 37.80 7.68
C THR A 246 -7.54 36.93 8.87
N TYR A 247 -8.70 37.20 9.48
CA TYR A 247 -9.30 36.39 10.52
C TYR A 247 -10.11 35.20 9.98
N LYS A 248 -10.92 35.40 8.93
CA LYS A 248 -11.83 34.36 8.39
C LYS A 248 -11.10 33.23 7.65
N VAL A 249 -10.04 33.53 6.91
CA VAL A 249 -9.32 32.54 6.07
C VAL A 249 -8.67 31.44 6.91
N PRO A 250 -7.92 31.72 8.00
CA PRO A 250 -7.37 30.67 8.86
C PRO A 250 -8.46 29.79 9.50
N ARG A 251 -9.59 30.38 9.90
CA ARG A 251 -10.73 29.65 10.45
C ARG A 251 -11.40 28.75 9.41
N LEU A 252 -11.53 29.24 8.18
CA LEU A 252 -12.00 28.44 7.05
C LEU A 252 -11.07 27.25 6.79
N ALA A 253 -9.76 27.50 6.72
CA ALA A 253 -8.76 26.44 6.53
C ALA A 253 -8.82 25.41 7.66
N THR A 254 -8.95 25.85 8.91
CA THR A 254 -9.10 24.99 10.09
C THR A 254 -10.28 24.03 9.94
N ASN A 255 -11.45 24.57 9.59
CA ASN A 255 -12.65 23.75 9.42
C ASN A 255 -12.54 22.78 8.23
N ILE A 256 -11.91 23.20 7.13
CA ILE A 256 -11.67 22.35 5.96
C ILE A 256 -10.74 21.19 6.32
N PHE A 257 -9.62 21.45 7.00
CA PHE A 257 -8.69 20.39 7.42
C PHE A 257 -9.33 19.46 8.46
N ALA A 258 -10.09 20.01 9.42
CA ALA A 258 -10.86 19.19 10.37
C ALA A 258 -11.86 18.29 9.64
N LEU A 259 -12.63 18.82 8.69
CA LEU A 259 -13.56 18.04 7.89
C LEU A 259 -12.84 16.92 7.12
N TRP A 260 -11.73 17.23 6.47
CA TRP A 260 -10.92 16.25 5.73
C TRP A 260 -10.39 15.14 6.63
N THR A 261 -9.89 15.47 7.83
CA THR A 261 -9.47 14.49 8.84
C THR A 261 -10.62 13.59 9.26
N LEU A 262 -11.78 14.18 9.58
CA LEU A 262 -12.94 13.46 10.10
C LEU A 262 -13.57 12.53 9.04
N GLN A 263 -13.64 12.97 7.79
CA GLN A 263 -14.12 12.15 6.67
C GLN A 263 -13.26 10.92 6.38
N LYS A 264 -12.04 10.88 6.91
CA LYS A 264 -11.08 9.78 6.71
C LYS A 264 -10.64 9.12 8.03
N ALA A 265 -11.47 9.25 9.06
CA ALA A 265 -11.17 8.74 10.38
C ALA A 265 -11.40 7.22 10.53
N ASP A 266 -11.81 6.49 9.48
CA ASP A 266 -12.04 5.05 9.54
C ASP A 266 -10.85 4.31 10.14
N HIS A 267 -9.62 4.67 9.72
CA HIS A 267 -8.39 4.06 10.25
C HIS A 267 -8.18 4.33 11.75
N TYR A 268 -8.65 5.46 12.28
CA TYR A 268 -8.58 5.76 13.71
C TYR A 268 -9.49 4.83 14.50
N PHE A 269 -10.69 4.55 14.01
CA PHE A 269 -11.61 3.61 14.67
C PHE A 269 -11.14 2.16 14.51
N GLU A 270 -10.58 1.80 13.37
CA GLU A 270 -9.95 0.49 13.19
C GLU A 270 -8.74 0.25 14.10
N ALA A 271 -8.12 1.32 14.61
CA ALA A 271 -6.96 1.31 15.49
C ALA A 271 -7.33 1.42 16.99
N GLU A 272 -8.60 1.24 17.34
CA GLU A 272 -9.07 1.32 18.72
C GLU A 272 -8.27 0.37 19.65
N GLY A 273 -7.83 0.90 20.79
CA GLY A 273 -7.04 0.18 21.78
C GLY A 273 -5.52 0.21 21.55
N LEU A 274 -5.02 0.87 20.49
CA LEU A 274 -3.59 1.16 20.33
C LEU A 274 -3.18 2.40 21.13
N GLU A 275 -1.99 2.38 21.73
CA GLU A 275 -1.43 3.55 22.44
C GLU A 275 -1.24 4.76 21.52
N ASP A 276 -0.95 4.52 20.25
CA ASP A 276 -0.66 5.51 19.23
C ASP A 276 -1.85 5.77 18.27
N GLN A 277 -3.08 5.48 18.70
CA GLN A 277 -4.30 5.60 17.89
C GLN A 277 -4.43 6.94 17.16
N ASN A 278 -4.00 8.05 17.78
CA ASN A 278 -4.03 9.39 17.18
C ASN A 278 -3.20 9.52 15.89
N ASN A 279 -2.19 8.67 15.69
CA ASN A 279 -1.39 8.63 14.47
C ASN A 279 -2.17 8.03 13.29
N TYR A 280 -3.32 7.40 13.52
CA TYR A 280 -4.18 6.87 12.46
C TYR A 280 -5.18 7.90 11.92
N LEU A 281 -5.16 9.14 12.41
CA LEU A 281 -5.89 10.26 11.82
C LEU A 281 -5.05 10.94 10.74
N PHE A 282 -5.68 11.39 9.66
CA PHE A 282 -5.02 12.29 8.72
C PHE A 282 -4.72 13.63 9.42
N GLN A 283 -3.46 14.08 9.35
CA GLN A 283 -3.02 15.33 9.99
C GLN A 283 -2.51 16.31 8.93
N PRO A 284 -2.85 17.60 9.01
CA PRO A 284 -2.27 18.62 8.14
C PRO A 284 -0.77 18.77 8.45
N HIS A 285 0.05 18.84 7.41
CA HIS A 285 1.48 19.12 7.56
C HIS A 285 1.69 20.60 7.89
N ALA A 286 2.65 20.93 8.76
CA ALA A 286 2.90 22.32 9.17
C ALA A 286 3.20 23.27 7.99
N ALA A 287 3.85 22.77 6.94
CA ALA A 287 4.08 23.54 5.70
C ALA A 287 2.80 23.89 4.91
N GLN A 288 1.71 23.13 5.06
CA GLN A 288 0.45 23.39 4.34
C GLN A 288 -0.40 24.49 4.99
N VAL A 289 -0.12 24.79 6.27
CA VAL A 289 -0.88 25.74 7.09
C VAL A 289 -0.25 27.15 7.05
N ASN A 290 1.03 27.26 6.70
CA ASN A 290 1.79 28.50 6.70
C ASN A 290 1.94 29.18 5.32
N LEU A 291 1.16 28.76 4.32
CA LEU A 291 1.06 29.40 3.00
C LEU A 291 -0.19 30.29 2.97
#